data_AF-A0A197KBY6-F1
#
_entry.id   AF-A0A197KBY6-F1
#
_cell.length_a   1.000
_cell.length_b   1.000
_cell.length_c   1.000
_cell.angle_alpha   90.00
_cell.angle_beta   90.00
_cell.angle_gamma   90.00
#
_symmetry.space_group_name_H-M   'P 1'
#
loop_
_entity.id
_entity.type
_entity.pdbx_description
1 polymer ?
#
loop_
_entity_poly.entity_id
_entity_poly.type
_entity_poly.pdbx_seq_one_letter_code
_entity_poly.pdbx_strand_id
1 'polypeptide(L)'
;MTNSILALAFATVALLFLTTAHAAPQMSSGKTIVLNSAKEYCLFLPRWRGQSISDSESSAVAYCNKPISKAPNARILSNDFIKTLHFVHNTNKEYVQITGKFNRNAYRMSRNDGGGQYDSKAPQGAKCYGYPYFVELVEPDVQHYCLRCCKHKSDCPVNMSTKGCEEVIGGKY
;
A
#
# COMPACT_ATOMS: atom_id res chain seq x y z
N MET A 1 23.65 24.06 -80.74
CA MET A 1 23.99 23.09 -79.68
C MET A 1 23.68 23.78 -78.34
N THR A 2 22.42 23.79 -77.88
CA THR A 2 21.87 22.89 -76.82
C THR A 2 22.75 22.91 -75.57
N ASN A 3 22.34 23.39 -74.38
CA ASN A 3 21.09 23.13 -73.68
C ASN A 3 20.75 24.17 -72.60
N SER A 4 19.45 24.43 -72.44
CA SER A 4 18.81 24.95 -71.24
C SER A 4 18.88 23.96 -70.08
N ILE A 5 19.01 24.44 -68.84
CA ILE A 5 18.63 23.68 -67.64
C ILE A 5 17.83 24.61 -66.71
N LEU A 6 16.52 24.37 -66.66
CA LEU A 6 15.60 24.86 -65.63
C LEU A 6 15.90 24.13 -64.31
N ALA A 7 16.18 24.85 -63.23
CA ALA A 7 16.23 24.27 -61.89
C ALA A 7 14.83 24.33 -61.26
N LEU A 8 14.20 23.16 -61.11
CA LEU A 8 12.97 22.96 -60.34
C LEU A 8 13.31 22.89 -58.85
N ALA A 9 12.85 23.88 -58.07
CA ALA A 9 12.90 23.84 -56.62
C ALA A 9 11.74 22.97 -56.09
N PHE A 10 12.05 21.78 -55.58
CA PHE A 10 11.10 20.94 -54.86
C PHE A 10 10.93 21.45 -53.43
N ALA A 11 9.76 22.01 -53.11
CA ALA A 11 9.38 22.35 -51.74
C ALA A 11 8.92 21.09 -51.00
N THR A 12 9.73 20.61 -50.04
CA THR A 12 9.36 19.50 -49.15
C THR A 12 8.46 20.01 -48.04
N VAL A 13 7.17 19.67 -48.09
CA VAL A 13 6.22 19.90 -46.99
C VAL A 13 6.36 18.75 -45.99
N ALA A 14 7.01 19.00 -44.85
CA ALA A 14 7.08 18.05 -43.75
C ALA A 14 5.77 18.08 -42.95
N LEU A 15 4.93 17.04 -43.08
CA LEU A 15 3.77 16.84 -42.21
C LEU A 15 4.23 16.41 -40.81
N LEU A 16 4.10 17.32 -39.84
CA LEU A 16 4.27 17.04 -38.42
C LEU A 16 3.04 16.28 -37.91
N PHE A 17 3.16 14.96 -37.74
CA PHE A 17 2.18 14.17 -37.00
C PHE A 17 2.31 14.48 -35.50
N LEU A 18 1.36 15.25 -34.95
CA LEU A 18 1.19 15.44 -33.51
C LEU A 18 0.68 14.12 -32.90
N THR A 19 1.58 13.30 -32.37
CA THR A 19 1.20 12.15 -31.55
C THR A 19 0.73 12.64 -30.18
N THR A 20 -0.57 12.63 -29.94
CA THR A 20 -1.11 12.83 -28.60
C THR A 20 -0.82 11.57 -27.78
N ALA A 21 0.26 11.62 -26.99
CA ALA A 21 0.56 10.62 -25.99
C ALA A 21 -0.59 10.57 -24.97
N HIS A 22 -1.55 9.68 -25.19
CA HIS A 22 -2.57 9.37 -24.19
C HIS A 22 -1.88 8.65 -23.03
N ALA A 23 -1.67 9.37 -21.94
CA ALA A 23 -1.27 8.76 -20.68
C ALA A 23 -2.34 7.71 -20.31
N ALA A 24 -1.95 6.43 -20.29
CA ALA A 24 -2.83 5.38 -19.81
C ALA A 24 -3.26 5.70 -18.37
N PRO A 25 -4.55 5.54 -18.01
CA PRO A 25 -4.99 5.79 -16.64
C PRO A 25 -4.16 4.90 -15.71
N GLN A 26 -3.45 5.52 -14.77
CA GLN A 26 -2.68 4.83 -13.75
C GLN A 26 -3.64 3.99 -12.91
N MET A 27 -3.78 2.70 -13.23
CA MET A 27 -4.55 1.78 -12.42
C MET A 27 -3.97 1.82 -11.00
N SER A 28 -4.75 2.35 -10.05
CA SER A 28 -4.40 2.38 -8.62
C SER A 28 -3.85 1.02 -8.22
N SER A 29 -2.59 0.92 -7.84
CA SER A 29 -1.87 -0.36 -7.73
C SER A 29 -2.19 -1.15 -6.45
N GLY A 30 -3.43 -1.05 -5.95
CA GLY A 30 -3.83 -1.60 -4.65
C GLY A 30 -3.15 -0.87 -3.49
N LYS A 31 -3.03 0.46 -3.57
CA LYS A 31 -2.29 1.29 -2.61
C LYS A 31 -3.19 2.00 -1.60
N THR A 32 -4.41 1.53 -1.41
CA THR A 32 -5.36 2.14 -0.47
C THR A 32 -5.91 1.06 0.45
N ILE A 33 -5.62 1.22 1.74
CA ILE A 33 -6.26 0.43 2.79
C ILE A 33 -7.46 1.20 3.35
N VAL A 34 -8.43 0.47 3.86
CA VAL A 34 -9.60 1.00 4.57
C VAL A 34 -9.61 0.37 5.95
N LEU A 35 -9.93 1.16 6.98
CA LEU A 35 -10.14 0.66 8.32
C LEU A 35 -11.40 1.32 8.91
N ASN A 36 -12.52 0.62 8.80
CA ASN A 36 -13.82 1.12 9.27
C ASN A 36 -14.28 0.41 10.55
N SER A 37 -14.02 -0.89 10.65
CA SER A 37 -14.40 -1.70 11.82
C SER A 37 -13.68 -3.05 11.84
N ALA A 38 -13.90 -3.83 12.89
CA ALA A 38 -13.51 -5.24 12.96
C ALA A 38 -14.08 -6.14 11.83
N LYS A 39 -15.11 -5.69 11.11
CA LYS A 39 -15.75 -6.43 10.01
C LYS A 39 -15.43 -5.87 8.62
N GLU A 40 -14.72 -4.74 8.55
CA GLU A 40 -14.39 -4.07 7.30
C GLU A 40 -13.05 -3.35 7.46
N TYR A 41 -12.00 -4.05 7.03
CA TYR A 41 -10.62 -3.61 7.18
C TYR A 41 -9.75 -4.16 6.06
N CYS A 42 -8.61 -3.50 5.86
CA CYS A 42 -7.52 -3.96 5.02
C CYS A 42 -6.19 -3.85 5.77
N LEU A 43 -5.19 -4.55 5.25
CA LEU A 43 -3.79 -4.49 5.65
C LEU A 43 -2.91 -4.37 4.41
N PHE A 44 -1.74 -3.77 4.53
CA PHE A 44 -0.68 -3.93 3.55
C PHE A 44 0.08 -5.23 3.80
N LEU A 45 0.28 -6.02 2.75
CA LEU A 45 1.12 -7.21 2.83
C LEU A 45 2.04 -7.24 1.61
N PRO A 46 3.14 -8.02 1.67
CA PRO A 46 4.02 -8.20 0.53
C PRO A 46 3.23 -8.62 -0.71
N ARG A 47 3.54 -8.08 -1.89
CA ARG A 47 2.81 -8.43 -3.12
C ARG A 47 2.93 -9.93 -3.44
N TRP A 48 4.05 -10.55 -3.07
CA TRP A 48 4.31 -11.97 -3.26
C TRP A 48 4.33 -12.69 -1.92
N ARG A 49 3.68 -13.86 -1.87
CA ARG A 49 3.60 -14.68 -0.66
C ARG A 49 5.00 -15.16 -0.24
N GLY A 50 5.31 -15.06 1.04
CA GLY A 50 6.58 -15.47 1.63
C GLY A 50 7.76 -14.52 1.42
N GLN A 51 7.56 -13.39 0.74
CA GLN A 51 8.54 -12.29 0.78
C GLN A 51 8.59 -11.71 2.20
N SER A 52 9.77 -11.26 2.63
CA SER A 52 9.91 -10.59 3.92
C SER A 52 9.17 -9.24 3.93
N ILE A 53 8.80 -8.75 5.11
CA ILE A 53 8.14 -7.46 5.23
C ILE A 53 9.07 -6.34 4.75
N SER A 54 10.32 -6.30 5.22
CA SER A 54 11.31 -5.29 4.84
C SER A 54 11.59 -5.26 3.32
N ASP A 55 11.74 -6.42 2.66
CA ASP A 55 11.98 -6.47 1.20
C ASP A 55 10.77 -5.97 0.38
N SER A 56 9.59 -5.94 0.99
CA SER A 56 8.34 -5.63 0.30
C SER A 56 7.92 -4.17 0.43
N GLU A 57 8.62 -3.35 1.23
CA GLU A 57 8.25 -1.96 1.53
C GLU A 57 7.98 -1.11 0.29
N SER A 58 8.64 -1.38 -0.85
CA SER A 58 8.40 -0.68 -2.13
C SER A 58 7.22 -1.23 -2.94
N SER A 59 6.82 -2.47 -2.71
CA SER A 59 5.95 -3.23 -3.62
C SER A 59 4.65 -3.73 -2.98
N ALA A 60 4.51 -3.64 -1.66
CA ALA A 60 3.34 -4.10 -0.90
C ALA A 60 2.02 -3.55 -1.46
N VAL A 61 0.95 -4.33 -1.28
CA VAL A 61 -0.39 -3.98 -1.76
C VAL A 61 -1.42 -4.27 -0.68
N ALA A 62 -2.55 -3.57 -0.75
CA ALA A 62 -3.65 -3.73 0.17
C ALA A 62 -4.34 -5.09 -0.03
N TYR A 63 -4.63 -5.75 1.09
CA TYR A 63 -5.47 -6.93 1.21
C TYR A 63 -6.62 -6.61 2.15
N CYS A 64 -7.85 -6.68 1.67
CA CYS A 64 -9.05 -6.42 2.45
C CYS A 64 -9.75 -7.73 2.81
N ASN A 65 -10.41 -7.75 3.97
CA ASN A 65 -11.16 -8.92 4.43
C ASN A 65 -12.41 -9.23 3.57
N LYS A 66 -12.81 -8.28 2.71
CA LYS A 66 -13.87 -8.40 1.70
C LYS A 66 -13.64 -7.32 0.61
N PRO A 67 -14.35 -7.37 -0.52
CA PRO A 67 -14.34 -6.28 -1.49
C PRO A 67 -14.82 -4.96 -0.84
N ILE A 68 -14.06 -3.88 -0.99
CA ILE A 68 -14.39 -2.54 -0.47
C ILE A 68 -14.15 -1.51 -1.57
N SER A 69 -15.20 -0.77 -1.95
CA SER A 69 -15.15 0.19 -3.07
C SER A 69 -14.14 1.32 -2.90
N LYS A 70 -13.84 1.70 -1.65
CA LYS A 70 -12.84 2.73 -1.30
C LYS A 70 -11.40 2.22 -1.32
N ALA A 71 -11.20 0.91 -1.47
CA ALA A 71 -9.89 0.26 -1.63
C ALA A 71 -9.79 -0.40 -3.02
N PRO A 72 -9.80 0.38 -4.12
CA PRO A 72 -9.80 -0.19 -5.47
C PRO A 72 -8.52 -0.98 -5.70
N ASN A 73 -8.65 -2.13 -6.37
CA ASN A 73 -7.58 -3.08 -6.68
C ASN A 73 -6.88 -3.68 -5.44
N ALA A 74 -7.48 -3.53 -4.24
CA ALA A 74 -7.08 -4.34 -3.11
C ALA A 74 -7.40 -5.81 -3.37
N ARG A 75 -6.52 -6.68 -2.90
CA ARG A 75 -6.69 -8.13 -2.97
C ARG A 75 -7.57 -8.60 -1.81
N ILE A 76 -8.03 -9.84 -1.88
CA ILE A 76 -8.80 -10.44 -0.77
C ILE A 76 -7.86 -11.15 0.18
N LEU A 77 -7.95 -10.79 1.46
CA LEU A 77 -7.23 -11.43 2.55
C LEU A 77 -7.84 -12.83 2.80
N SER A 78 -6.99 -13.83 2.97
CA SER A 78 -7.47 -15.17 3.35
C SER A 78 -8.12 -15.14 4.73
N ASN A 79 -9.25 -15.82 4.88
CA ASN A 79 -9.94 -15.96 6.17
C ASN A 79 -9.08 -16.66 7.23
N ASP A 80 -8.08 -17.46 6.81
CA ASP A 80 -7.17 -18.16 7.73
C ASP A 80 -6.03 -17.27 8.24
N PHE A 81 -5.88 -16.07 7.69
CA PHE A 81 -4.79 -15.16 8.03
C PHE A 81 -4.98 -14.54 9.41
N ILE A 82 -6.14 -13.97 9.74
CA ILE A 82 -6.35 -13.30 11.03
C ILE A 82 -6.77 -14.34 12.09
N LYS A 83 -6.12 -14.32 13.25
CA LYS A 83 -6.44 -15.19 14.41
C LYS A 83 -7.16 -14.43 15.51
N THR A 84 -6.66 -13.26 15.88
CA THR A 84 -7.31 -12.34 16.82
C THR A 84 -7.36 -10.96 16.20
N LEU A 85 -8.39 -10.19 16.54
CA LEU A 85 -8.55 -8.82 16.07
C LEU A 85 -9.22 -8.00 17.17
N HIS A 86 -8.56 -6.90 17.55
CA HIS A 86 -9.07 -5.91 18.47
C HIS A 86 -9.17 -4.57 17.75
N PHE A 87 -10.39 -4.08 17.57
CA PHE A 87 -10.65 -2.78 16.95
C PHE A 87 -10.83 -1.69 18.02
N VAL A 88 -10.21 -0.53 17.78
CA VAL A 88 -10.35 0.67 18.61
C VAL A 88 -10.70 1.84 17.71
N HIS A 89 -11.68 2.65 18.11
CA HIS A 89 -11.95 3.97 17.57
C HIS A 89 -11.79 4.97 18.71
N ASN A 90 -10.78 5.82 18.63
CA ASN A 90 -10.51 6.86 19.61
C ASN A 90 -10.98 8.20 19.06
N THR A 91 -12.09 8.72 19.60
CA THR A 91 -12.68 9.99 19.16
C THR A 91 -11.94 11.22 19.68
N ASN A 92 -11.19 11.10 20.79
CA ASN A 92 -10.45 12.22 21.37
C ASN A 92 -9.15 12.50 20.59
N LYS A 93 -8.50 11.45 20.10
CA LYS A 93 -7.27 11.53 19.28
C LYS A 93 -7.53 11.34 17.79
N GLU A 94 -8.78 11.09 17.42
CA GLU A 94 -9.25 10.92 16.05
C GLU A 94 -8.45 9.88 15.24
N TYR A 95 -8.34 8.67 15.81
CA TYR A 95 -7.74 7.53 15.11
C TYR A 95 -8.63 6.28 15.19
N VAL A 96 -8.43 5.40 14.21
CA VAL A 96 -8.91 4.02 14.23
C VAL A 96 -7.74 3.06 14.19
N GLN A 97 -7.87 1.93 14.88
CA GLN A 97 -6.80 0.95 15.03
C GLN A 97 -7.34 -0.48 15.01
N ILE A 98 -6.55 -1.39 14.44
CA ILE A 98 -6.65 -2.82 14.66
C ILE A 98 -5.32 -3.38 15.16
N THR A 99 -5.39 -4.30 16.11
CA THR A 99 -4.25 -5.08 16.60
C THR A 99 -4.64 -6.54 16.75
N GLY A 100 -3.69 -7.44 16.65
CA GLY A 100 -3.92 -8.84 16.99
C GLY A 100 -2.84 -9.77 16.47
N LYS A 101 -3.20 -11.05 16.44
CA LYS A 101 -2.38 -12.14 15.95
C LYS A 101 -2.86 -12.62 14.60
N PHE A 102 -1.92 -13.06 13.78
CA PHE A 102 -2.19 -13.65 12.48
C PHE A 102 -1.54 -15.04 12.36
N ASN A 103 -1.92 -15.80 11.34
CA ASN A 103 -1.35 -17.09 10.98
C ASN A 103 -0.29 -16.89 9.90
N ARG A 104 0.99 -16.90 10.28
CA ARG A 104 2.11 -16.71 9.35
C ARG A 104 2.07 -17.69 8.16
N ASN A 105 1.65 -18.93 8.40
CA ASN A 105 1.60 -19.98 7.38
C ASN A 105 0.53 -19.68 6.30
N ALA A 106 -0.55 -18.98 6.66
CA ALA A 106 -1.58 -18.55 5.70
C ALA A 106 -1.02 -17.60 4.62
N TYR A 107 0.17 -17.03 4.83
CA TYR A 107 0.89 -16.20 3.85
C TYR A 107 2.31 -16.67 3.53
N ARG A 108 2.70 -17.87 3.98
CA ARG A 108 4.04 -18.47 3.79
C ARG A 108 5.19 -17.60 4.33
N MET A 109 4.93 -16.77 5.35
CA MET A 109 5.96 -15.90 5.92
C MET A 109 6.98 -16.71 6.73
N SER A 110 8.21 -16.21 6.81
CA SER A 110 9.26 -16.87 7.60
C SER A 110 9.06 -16.62 9.09
N ARG A 111 9.41 -17.60 9.93
CA ARG A 111 9.48 -17.39 11.39
C ARG A 111 10.69 -16.55 11.83
N ASN A 112 11.64 -16.33 10.92
CA ASN A 112 12.84 -15.53 11.15
C ASN A 112 12.71 -14.11 10.58
N ASP A 113 11.54 -13.78 10.01
CA ASP A 113 11.26 -12.42 9.56
C ASP A 113 10.75 -11.62 10.76
N GLY A 114 11.61 -10.74 11.28
CA GLY A 114 11.29 -9.85 12.40
C GLY A 114 10.29 -8.74 12.04
N GLY A 115 9.90 -8.65 10.77
CA GLY A 115 8.87 -7.74 10.32
C GLY A 115 9.40 -6.45 9.71
N GLY A 116 8.53 -5.45 9.71
CA GLY A 116 8.78 -4.15 9.12
C GLY A 116 7.56 -3.26 9.21
N GLN A 117 7.66 -2.09 8.59
CA GLN A 117 6.64 -1.05 8.68
C GLN A 117 6.16 -0.63 7.30
N TYR A 118 4.85 -0.46 7.16
CA TYR A 118 4.25 0.28 6.05
C TYR A 118 3.63 1.57 6.55
N ASP A 119 3.80 2.64 5.77
CA ASP A 119 3.28 3.96 6.08
C ASP A 119 3.04 4.76 4.78
N SER A 120 2.73 6.05 4.92
CA SER A 120 2.49 6.95 3.77
C SER A 120 3.69 7.12 2.82
N LYS A 121 4.90 6.71 3.21
CA LYS A 121 6.12 6.79 2.41
C LYS A 121 6.41 5.47 1.70
N ALA A 122 6.11 4.34 2.32
CA ALA A 122 6.41 3.01 1.81
C ALA A 122 5.23 2.04 1.99
N PRO A 123 4.62 1.53 0.90
CA PRO A 123 4.98 1.74 -0.50
C PRO A 123 4.54 3.10 -1.07
N GLN A 124 5.18 3.53 -2.16
CA GLN A 124 4.82 4.79 -2.80
C GLN A 124 3.32 4.83 -3.17
N GLY A 125 2.65 5.90 -2.77
CA GLY A 125 1.22 6.11 -2.98
C GLY A 125 0.32 5.38 -1.98
N ALA A 126 0.88 4.72 -0.97
CA ALA A 126 0.12 4.12 0.11
C ALA A 126 -0.66 5.16 0.91
N LYS A 127 -1.91 4.84 1.20
CA LYS A 127 -2.78 5.68 2.02
C LYS A 127 -3.81 4.85 2.77
N CYS A 128 -4.23 5.37 3.92
CA CYS A 128 -5.44 4.92 4.59
C CYS A 128 -6.60 5.84 4.21
N TYR A 129 -7.67 5.27 3.66
CA TYR A 129 -8.81 6.06 3.21
C TYR A 129 -9.42 6.88 4.36
N GLY A 130 -9.56 8.19 4.15
CA GLY A 130 -10.12 9.11 5.15
C GLY A 130 -9.14 9.61 6.20
N TYR A 131 -7.88 9.16 6.18
CA TYR A 131 -6.84 9.56 7.15
C TYR A 131 -5.56 10.02 6.44
N PRO A 132 -4.98 11.18 6.82
CA PRO A 132 -3.74 11.66 6.24
C PRO A 132 -2.51 10.83 6.62
N TYR A 133 -2.55 10.14 7.76
CA TYR A 133 -1.44 9.33 8.27
C TYR A 133 -1.90 7.92 8.58
N PHE A 134 -1.00 6.96 8.42
CA PHE A 134 -1.17 5.62 8.96
C PHE A 134 0.20 5.04 9.30
N VAL A 135 0.20 4.08 10.21
CA VAL A 135 1.32 3.20 10.48
C VAL A 135 0.79 1.78 10.59
N GLU A 136 1.45 0.86 9.89
CA GLU A 136 1.18 -0.56 9.95
C GLU A 136 2.48 -1.31 10.23
N LEU A 137 2.47 -2.25 11.16
CA LEU A 137 3.56 -3.19 11.36
C LEU A 137 3.03 -4.61 11.24
N VAL A 138 3.85 -5.45 10.62
CA VAL A 138 3.62 -6.89 10.50
C VAL A 138 4.88 -7.56 11.00
N GLU A 139 4.75 -8.42 12.00
CA GLU A 139 5.87 -9.06 12.72
C GLU A 139 5.72 -10.58 12.62
N PRO A 140 6.22 -11.20 11.53
CA PRO A 140 5.98 -12.61 11.29
C PRO A 140 6.59 -13.56 12.31
N ASP A 141 7.69 -13.22 12.97
CA ASP A 141 8.36 -14.03 13.99
C ASP A 141 7.48 -14.28 15.22
N VAL A 142 6.86 -13.22 15.76
CA VAL A 142 5.93 -13.25 16.91
C VAL A 142 4.45 -13.32 16.49
N GLN A 143 4.19 -13.27 15.19
CA GLN A 143 2.84 -13.33 14.58
C GLN A 143 1.92 -12.18 15.00
N HIS A 144 2.48 -11.00 15.27
CA HIS A 144 1.74 -9.80 15.60
C HIS A 144 1.50 -8.93 14.35
N TYR A 145 0.35 -8.28 14.30
CA TYR A 145 0.11 -7.22 13.35
C TYR A 145 -0.64 -6.07 14.01
N CYS A 146 -0.42 -4.88 13.50
CA CYS A 146 -1.12 -3.69 13.97
C CYS A 146 -1.19 -2.65 12.87
N LEU A 147 -2.33 -1.98 12.78
CA LEU A 147 -2.58 -0.87 11.86
C LEU A 147 -3.29 0.22 12.63
N ARG A 148 -2.82 1.46 12.51
CA ARG A 148 -3.53 2.66 12.97
C ARG A 148 -3.60 3.68 11.84
N CYS A 149 -4.79 4.23 11.61
CA CYS A 149 -5.02 5.37 10.73
C CYS A 149 -5.36 6.61 11.57
N CYS A 150 -4.61 7.69 11.38
CA CYS A 150 -4.63 8.86 12.27
C CYS A 150 -4.97 10.15 11.52
N LYS A 151 -5.72 11.05 12.17
CA LYS A 151 -5.84 12.44 11.73
C LYS A 151 -4.57 13.24 12.01
N HIS A 152 -3.92 12.97 13.14
CA HIS A 152 -2.73 13.70 13.58
C HIS A 152 -1.48 12.84 13.44
N LYS A 153 -0.39 13.44 12.94
CA LYS A 153 0.89 12.74 12.73
C LYS A 153 1.46 12.17 14.03
N SER A 154 1.25 12.86 15.15
CA SER A 154 1.70 12.45 16.49
C SER A 154 1.15 11.11 16.94
N ASP A 155 -0.01 10.69 16.44
CA ASP A 155 -0.64 9.43 16.85
C ASP A 155 -0.23 8.25 15.96
N CYS A 156 0.49 8.51 14.86
CA CYS A 156 1.03 7.53 13.92
C CYS A 156 2.57 7.66 13.82
N PRO A 157 3.32 7.16 14.82
CA PRO A 157 4.78 7.23 14.81
C PRO A 157 5.39 6.29 13.75
N VAL A 158 6.22 6.86 12.87
CA VAL A 158 6.81 6.16 11.70
C VAL A 158 8.34 6.03 11.75
N ASN A 159 8.96 6.30 12.90
CA ASN A 159 10.41 6.33 13.08
C ASN A 159 10.91 5.24 14.05
N MET A 160 10.10 4.19 14.27
CA MET A 160 10.31 3.13 15.25
C MET A 160 10.03 1.75 14.66
N SER A 161 10.35 1.54 13.37
CA SER A 161 9.97 0.35 12.60
C SER A 161 10.50 -0.99 13.15
N THR A 162 11.57 -0.98 13.95
CA THR A 162 12.16 -2.18 14.58
C THR A 162 11.67 -2.44 16.00
N LYS A 163 10.82 -1.56 16.56
CA LYS A 163 10.33 -1.68 17.94
C LYS A 163 9.09 -2.55 18.09
N GLY A 164 8.43 -2.85 16.98
CA GLY A 164 7.29 -3.74 16.97
C GLY A 164 5.99 -3.11 17.42
N CYS A 165 4.90 -3.86 17.26
CA CYS A 165 3.55 -3.35 17.43
C CYS A 165 3.24 -2.85 18.85
N GLU A 166 3.73 -3.58 19.86
CA GLU A 166 3.48 -3.27 21.27
C GLU A 166 4.08 -1.93 21.69
N GLU A 167 5.27 -1.60 21.20
CA GLU A 167 5.94 -0.33 21.52
C GLU A 167 5.44 0.82 20.63
N VAL A 168 5.17 0.57 19.34
CA VAL A 168 4.87 1.64 18.36
C VAL A 168 3.47 2.21 18.52
N ILE A 169 2.45 1.35 18.66
CA ILE A 169 1.07 1.81 18.86
C ILE A 169 0.37 1.15 20.06
N GLY A 170 0.93 0.06 20.60
CA GLY A 170 0.33 -0.69 21.69
C GLY A 170 -1.01 -1.32 21.30
N GLY A 171 -1.64 -2.03 22.23
CA GLY A 171 -2.93 -2.65 22.01
C GLY A 171 -3.04 -4.02 22.67
N LYS A 172 -3.81 -4.91 22.04
CA LYS A 172 -4.01 -6.29 22.48
C LYS A 172 -3.61 -7.24 21.35
N TYR A 173 -2.85 -8.27 21.70
CA TYR A 173 -2.23 -9.21 20.77
C TYR A 173 -2.45 -10.65 21.20
#